data_AF-A0A4R2NH20-F1
#
_entry.id   AF-A0A4R2NH20-F1
#
_cell.length_a   1.000
_cell.length_b   1.000
_cell.length_c   1.000
_cell.angle_alpha   90.00
_cell.angle_beta   90.00
_cell.angle_gamma   90.00
#
_symmetry.space_group_name_H-M   'P 1'
#
loop_
_entity.id
_entity.type
_entity.pdbx_description
1 polymer ?
#
loop_
_entity_poly.entity_id
_entity_poly.type
_entity_poly.pdbx_seq_one_letter_code
_entity_poly.pdbx_strand_id
1 'polypeptide(L)'
;MSRSFAFAPRLLKAPAAAHYLGISESKLLTTGIPRRVSEGNKLFDIRDLDAWADELPYEGAANCRANSTNSAEVDSLFGVGAPN
;
A
#
# COMPACT_ATOMS: atom_id res chain seq x y z
N MET A 1 5.93 34.12 5.18
CA MET A 1 5.40 32.80 5.58
C MET A 1 6.38 31.72 5.15
N SER A 2 7.06 31.07 6.09
CA SER A 2 7.96 29.94 5.81
C SER A 2 7.13 28.72 5.41
N ARG A 3 7.32 28.19 4.20
CA ARG A 3 6.75 26.88 3.81
C ARG A 3 7.63 25.80 4.44
N SER A 4 7.18 25.23 5.55
CA SER A 4 7.78 24.01 6.11
C SER A 4 7.36 22.84 5.23
N PHE A 5 8.30 22.28 4.47
CA PHE A 5 8.10 21.00 3.82
C PHE A 5 8.22 19.91 4.89
N ALA A 6 7.10 19.46 5.42
CA ALA A 6 7.03 18.31 6.32
C ALA A 6 7.19 17.03 5.50
N PHE A 7 8.43 16.66 5.18
CA PHE A 7 8.70 15.37 4.55
C PHE A 7 8.50 14.27 5.59
N ALA A 8 7.66 13.29 5.27
CA ALA A 8 7.56 12.09 6.08
C ALA A 8 8.95 11.41 6.08
N PRO A 9 9.58 11.25 7.25
CA PRO A 9 10.87 10.57 7.33
C PRO A 9 10.69 9.13 6.83
N ARG A 10 11.62 8.66 6.00
CA ARG A 10 11.55 7.29 5.43
C ARG A 10 11.41 6.20 6.48
N LEU A 11 11.99 6.44 7.66
CA LEU A 11 11.94 5.54 8.80
C LEU A 11 11.10 6.15 9.92
N LEU A 12 10.07 5.42 10.34
CA LEU A 12 9.12 5.78 11.39
C LEU A 12 9.37 4.97 12.66
N LYS A 13 9.23 5.59 13.82
CA LYS A 13 9.16 4.86 15.10
C LYS A 13 7.78 4.19 15.24
N ALA A 14 7.70 3.16 16.09
CA ALA A 14 6.47 2.40 16.35
C ALA A 14 5.18 3.25 16.50
N PRO A 15 5.12 4.32 17.33
CA PRO A 15 3.92 5.13 17.45
C PRO A 15 3.57 5.87 16.15
N ALA A 16 4.57 6.41 15.44
CA ALA A 16 4.34 7.12 14.18
C ALA A 16 3.88 6.17 13.06
N ALA A 17 4.45 4.96 13.00
CA ALA A 17 4.02 3.92 12.07
C ALA A 17 2.58 3.45 12.34
N ALA A 18 2.21 3.33 13.62
CA ALA A 18 0.85 2.96 14.02
C ALA A 18 -0.17 4.04 13.63
N HIS A 19 0.18 5.30 13.85
CA HIS A 19 -0.62 6.44 13.39
C HIS A 19 -0.73 6.50 11.86
N TYR A 20 0.33 6.17 11.13
CA TYR A 20 0.31 6.13 9.66
C TYR A 20 -0.68 5.09 9.12
N LEU A 21 -0.69 3.88 9.70
CA LEU A 21 -1.61 2.81 9.31
C LEU A 21 -3.02 2.93 9.92
N GLY A 22 -3.25 3.87 10.84
CA GLY A 22 -4.53 4.01 11.53
C GLY A 22 -4.84 2.85 12.50
N ILE A 23 -3.82 2.14 12.99
CA ILE A 23 -3.97 1.01 13.94
C ILE A 23 -3.32 1.33 15.29
N SER A 24 -3.61 0.52 16.31
CA SER A 24 -2.92 0.65 17.60
C SER A 24 -1.48 0.11 17.54
N GLU A 25 -0.58 0.68 18.36
CA GLU A 25 0.82 0.24 18.42
C GLU A 25 0.94 -1.25 18.75
N SER A 26 0.13 -1.76 19.69
CA SER A 26 0.10 -3.18 20.01
C SER A 26 -0.26 -4.05 18.80
N LYS A 27 -1.22 -3.61 17.96
CA LYS A 27 -1.62 -4.32 16.74
C LYS A 27 -0.52 -4.29 15.67
N LEU A 28 0.21 -3.17 15.56
CA LEU A 28 1.38 -3.05 14.70
C LEU A 28 2.53 -3.96 15.16
N LEU A 29 2.69 -4.16 16.47
CA LEU A 29 3.70 -5.08 17.00
C LEU A 29 3.35 -6.55 16.80
N THR A 30 2.07 -6.90 16.63
CA THR A 30 1.61 -8.28 16.38
C THR A 30 1.60 -8.67 14.90
N THR A 31 1.52 -7.71 13.97
CA THR A 31 1.42 -7.96 12.52
C THR A 31 2.69 -8.52 11.88
N GLY A 32 3.82 -8.51 12.59
CA GLY A 32 5.06 -9.14 12.11
C GLY A 32 5.78 -8.38 11.00
N ILE A 33 5.38 -7.14 10.72
CA ILE A 33 6.02 -6.28 9.69
C ILE A 33 7.53 -6.18 9.97
N PRO A 34 8.39 -6.30 8.92
CA PRO A 34 9.83 -6.17 9.05
C PRO A 34 10.24 -4.90 9.79
N ARG A 35 11.20 -5.02 10.70
CA ARG A 35 11.69 -3.90 11.54
C ARG A 35 13.17 -3.72 11.30
N ARG A 36 13.59 -2.49 11.07
CA ARG A 36 15.00 -2.12 11.08
C ARG A 36 15.41 -1.77 12.50
N VAL A 37 16.47 -2.39 12.99
CA VAL A 37 16.99 -2.16 14.33
C VAL A 37 18.24 -1.28 14.24
N SER A 38 18.24 -0.15 14.93
CA SER A 38 19.40 0.75 15.04
C SER A 38 19.66 1.03 16.51
N GLU A 39 20.68 0.39 17.08
CA GLU A 39 21.17 0.61 18.46
C GLU A 39 20.07 0.71 19.53
N GLY A 40 19.05 -0.16 19.45
CA GLY A 40 17.94 -0.22 20.39
C GLY A 40 16.64 0.45 19.91
N ASN A 41 16.69 1.27 18.85
CA ASN A 41 15.49 1.78 18.20
C ASN A 41 14.95 0.77 17.18
N LYS A 42 13.63 0.53 17.23
CA LYS A 42 12.89 -0.21 16.20
C LYS A 42 12.25 0.79 15.26
N LEU A 43 12.66 0.74 14.00
CA LEU A 43 12.22 1.63 12.94
C LEU A 43 11.48 0.83 11.86
N PHE A 44 10.44 1.42 11.32
CA PHE A 44 9.61 0.88 10.25
C PHE A 44 9.83 1.71 9.00
N ASP A 45 10.05 1.05 7.86
CA ASP A 45 10.11 1.73 6.57
C ASP A 45 8.68 1.98 6.07
N ILE A 46 8.40 3.18 5.58
CA ILE A 46 7.08 3.51 5.00
C ILE A 46 6.73 2.54 3.87
N ARG A 47 7.71 2.11 3.07
CA ARG A 47 7.47 1.18 1.96
C ARG A 47 7.01 -0.20 2.44
N ASP A 48 7.53 -0.66 3.56
CA ASP A 48 7.12 -1.94 4.16
C ASP A 48 5.70 -1.82 4.76
N LEU A 49 5.35 -0.64 5.29
CA LEU A 49 3.99 -0.36 5.77
C LEU A 49 2.98 -0.30 4.62
N ASP A 50 3.32 0.37 3.52
CA ASP A 50 2.46 0.46 2.32
C ASP A 50 2.27 -0.93 1.70
N ALA A 51 3.34 -1.72 1.56
CA ALA A 51 3.26 -3.09 1.05
C ALA A 51 2.35 -3.96 1.92
N TRP A 52 2.46 -3.85 3.25
CA TRP A 52 1.55 -4.55 4.16
C TRP A 52 0.09 -4.10 3.99
N ALA A 53 -0.14 -2.80 3.76
CA ALA A 53 -1.48 -2.27 3.55
C ALA A 53 -2.09 -2.74 2.21
N ASP A 54 -1.28 -2.82 1.14
CA ASP A 54 -1.69 -3.29 -0.18
C ASP A 54 -2.00 -4.79 -0.20
N GLU A 55 -1.34 -5.58 0.65
CA GLU A 55 -1.62 -7.01 0.82
C GLU A 55 -2.92 -7.29 1.58
N LEU A 56 -3.50 -6.30 2.27
CA LEU A 56 -4.74 -6.51 3.02
C LEU A 56 -5.90 -6.81 2.05
N PRO A 57 -6.61 -7.94 2.25
CA PRO A 57 -7.81 -8.20 1.48
C PRO A 57 -8.89 -7.19 1.88
N TYR A 58 -9.56 -6.60 0.89
CA TYR A 58 -10.78 -5.87 1.15
C TYR A 58 -11.86 -6.83 1.65
N GLU A 59 -12.58 -6.41 2.68
CA GLU A 59 -13.80 -7.11 3.10
C GLU A 59 -14.79 -7.14 1.93
N GLY A 60 -15.16 -8.34 1.49
CA GLY A 60 -16.05 -8.54 0.36
C GLY A 60 -15.38 -8.67 -1.03
N ALA A 61 -14.07 -8.51 -1.19
CA ALA A 61 -13.41 -8.62 -2.51
C ALA A 61 -13.41 -10.01 -3.17
N ALA A 62 -14.06 -11.01 -2.54
CA ALA A 62 -14.34 -12.31 -3.17
C ALA A 62 -15.27 -12.21 -4.40
N ASN A 63 -15.85 -11.04 -4.71
CA ASN A 63 -16.83 -10.87 -5.78
C ASN A 63 -16.48 -9.80 -6.84
N CYS A 64 -15.40 -9.03 -6.69
CA CYS A 64 -15.06 -7.96 -7.64
C CYS A 64 -14.03 -8.34 -8.72
N ARG A 65 -13.44 -9.53 -8.66
CA ARG A 65 -12.58 -10.10 -9.73
C ARG A 65 -13.14 -11.38 -10.37
N ALA A 66 -14.45 -11.60 -10.29
CA ALA A 66 -15.11 -12.76 -10.90
C ALA A 66 -16.01 -12.34 -12.09
N ASN A 67 -15.49 -11.53 -13.01
CA ASN A 67 -16.02 -11.36 -14.38
C ASN A 67 -15.04 -10.60 -15.30
N SER A 68 -13.85 -11.14 -15.52
CA SER A 68 -13.11 -10.85 -16.76
C SER A 68 -12.44 -12.08 -17.35
N THR A 69 -13.13 -13.24 -17.30
CA THR A 69 -12.94 -14.23 -18.36
C THR A 69 -13.67 -13.67 -19.59
N ASN A 70 -12.99 -12.74 -20.27
CA ASN A 70 -13.14 -12.35 -21.69
C ASN A 70 -12.15 -11.20 -22.03
N SER A 71 -10.90 -11.28 -21.54
CA SER A 71 -9.84 -10.36 -21.99
C SER A 71 -9.43 -10.57 -23.46
N ALA A 72 -9.96 -11.59 -24.15
CA ALA A 72 -9.78 -11.79 -25.58
C ALA A 72 -10.65 -10.85 -26.45
N GLU A 73 -11.57 -10.07 -25.86
CA GLU A 73 -12.56 -9.26 -26.60
C GLU A 73 -12.29 -7.75 -26.51
N VAL A 74 -11.40 -7.32 -25.62
CA VAL A 74 -11.13 -5.89 -25.36
C VAL A 74 -10.19 -5.27 -26.42
N ASP A 75 -9.49 -6.11 -27.19
CA ASP A 75 -8.56 -5.68 -28.26
C ASP A 75 -9.29 -5.19 -29.54
N SER A 76 -10.57 -5.57 -29.72
CA SER A 76 -11.33 -5.27 -30.95
C SER A 76 -12.14 -3.96 -30.90
N LEU A 77 -12.12 -3.23 -29.79
CA LEU A 77 -12.99 -2.06 -29.58
C LEU A 77 -12.37 -0.73 -30.01
N PHE A 78 -11.04 -0.66 -30.20
CA PHE A 78 -10.35 0.53 -30.71
C PHE A 78 -10.10 0.37 -32.21
N GLY A 79 -11.11 0.69 -33.01
CA GLY A 79 -11.07 0.62 -34.46
C GLY A 79 -9.85 1.31 -35.06
N VAL A 80 -8.99 0.54 -35.72
CA VAL A 80 -8.19 1.05 -36.84
C VAL A 80 -9.16 1.24 -38.00
N GLY A 81 -9.56 2.49 -38.20
CA GLY A 81 -10.23 2.92 -39.42
C GLY A 81 -9.34 2.63 -40.63
N ALA A 82 -9.96 2.12 -41.69
CA ALA A 82 -9.38 1.97 -43.03
C ALA A 82 -8.73 3.29 -43.52
N PRO A 83 -7.75 3.22 -44.43
CA PRO A 83 -8.17 3.45 -45.83
C PRO A 83 -7.42 2.67 -46.92
N ASN A 84 -8.13 2.57 -48.05
CA ASN A 84 -7.82 2.16 -49.43
C ASN A 84 -7.89 0.67 -49.79
#